data_AF-A0A7R9KA22-F1
#
_entry.id   AF-A0A7R9KA22-F1
#
_cell.length_a   1.000
_cell.length_b   1.000
_cell.length_c   1.000
_cell.angle_alpha   90.00
_cell.angle_beta   90.00
_cell.angle_gamma   90.00
#
_symmetry.space_group_name_H-M   'P 1'
#
loop_
_entity.id
_entity.type
_entity.pdbx_description
1 polymer ?
#
loop_
_entity_poly.entity_id
_entity_poly.type
_entity_poly.pdbx_seq_one_letter_code
_entity_poly.pdbx_strand_id
1 'polypeptide(L)'
;MWPADLSYIYGKVNDLNGGGRPFVYQEVSDLTGNDAVHKAEYTGFGRVTEFSYGVSIGECFQGNNPIKYLKNFGTEWGFMSSDDALVFVDNHDTQRTGGSSILTYKNSKLY
;
A
#
# COMPACT_ATOMS: atom_id res chain seq x y z
N MET A 1 -15.03 -5.24 3.66
CA MET A 1 -16.22 -5.71 2.91
C MET A 1 -15.81 -6.98 2.19
N TRP A 2 -16.72 -7.92 1.92
CA TRP A 2 -16.31 -9.15 1.24
C TRP A 2 -15.76 -8.85 -0.17
N PRO A 3 -14.63 -9.46 -0.58
CA PRO A 3 -14.08 -9.27 -1.93
C PRO A 3 -15.08 -9.53 -3.05
N ALA A 4 -15.95 -10.53 -2.87
CA ALA A 4 -17.00 -10.87 -3.83
C ALA A 4 -18.01 -9.72 -4.04
N ASP A 5 -18.43 -9.06 -2.96
CA ASP A 5 -19.38 -7.93 -3.04
C ASP A 5 -18.72 -6.74 -3.75
N LEU A 6 -17.44 -6.48 -3.46
CA LEU A 6 -16.67 -5.43 -4.11
C LEU A 6 -16.48 -5.67 -5.60
N SER A 7 -16.05 -6.88 -5.97
CA SER A 7 -15.91 -7.27 -7.37
C SER A 7 -17.25 -7.16 -8.12
N TYR A 8 -18.37 -7.51 -7.47
CA TYR A 8 -19.69 -7.35 -8.06
C TYR A 8 -20.04 -5.88 -8.28
N ILE A 9 -19.83 -5.02 -7.28
CA ILE A 9 -20.08 -3.58 -7.37
C ILE A 9 -19.23 -2.96 -8.48
N TYR A 10 -17.92 -3.22 -8.50
CA TYR A 10 -17.01 -2.68 -9.52
C TYR A 10 -17.34 -3.18 -10.92
N GLY A 11 -17.83 -4.41 -11.06
CA GLY A 11 -18.35 -4.94 -12.32
C GLY A 11 -19.60 -4.23 -12.85
N LYS A 12 -20.30 -3.46 -12.00
CA LYS A 12 -21.50 -2.67 -12.37
C LYS A 12 -21.23 -1.18 -12.57
N VAL A 13 -20.04 -0.70 -12.25
CA VAL A 13 -19.69 0.71 -12.51
C VAL A 13 -19.66 0.96 -14.02
N ASN A 14 -20.11 2.13 -14.48
CA ASN A 14 -20.03 2.50 -15.88
C ASN A 14 -18.59 2.77 -16.32
N ASP A 15 -18.35 2.72 -17.62
CA ASP A 15 -17.09 3.19 -18.20
C ASP A 15 -16.94 4.70 -18.05
N LEU A 16 -15.70 5.18 -18.09
CA LEU A 16 -15.36 6.60 -18.03
C LEU A 16 -15.87 7.33 -19.29
N ASN A 17 -16.10 8.64 -19.15
CA ASN A 17 -16.34 9.50 -20.31
C ASN A 17 -15.09 9.51 -21.19
N GLY A 18 -15.17 8.90 -22.37
CA GLY A 18 -14.01 8.64 -23.23
C GLY A 18 -13.65 7.16 -23.40
N GLY A 19 -14.38 6.26 -22.72
CA GLY A 19 -14.20 4.82 -22.77
C GLY A 19 -13.21 4.30 -21.72
N GLY A 20 -13.29 3.00 -21.48
CA GLY A 20 -12.43 2.30 -20.51
C GLY A 20 -13.02 2.23 -19.11
N ARG A 21 -12.60 1.21 -18.36
CA ARG A 21 -13.00 1.00 -16.97
C ARG A 21 -12.37 2.05 -16.04
N PRO A 22 -13.05 2.48 -14.98
CA PRO A 22 -12.43 3.31 -13.96
C PRO A 22 -11.27 2.57 -13.31
N PHE A 23 -10.21 3.32 -12.96
CA PHE A 23 -9.14 2.80 -12.15
C PHE A 23 -9.60 2.71 -10.69
N VAL A 24 -9.50 1.51 -10.11
CA VAL A 24 -9.90 1.24 -8.74
C VAL A 24 -8.68 0.83 -7.93
N TYR A 25 -8.53 1.45 -6.77
CA TYR A 25 -7.66 0.97 -5.71
C TYR A 25 -8.44 0.87 -4.41
N GLN A 26 -8.01 -0.03 -3.54
CA GLN A 26 -8.69 -0.39 -2.32
C GLN A 26 -7.76 -0.19 -1.14
N GLU A 27 -8.25 0.49 -0.11
CA GLU A 27 -7.53 0.60 1.15
C GLU A 27 -7.74 -0.68 1.96
N VAL A 28 -6.69 -1.49 2.05
CA VAL A 28 -6.63 -2.68 2.90
C VAL A 28 -5.39 -2.56 3.78
N SER A 29 -5.60 -2.23 5.04
CA SER A 29 -4.53 -2.00 6.02
C SER A 29 -4.05 -3.33 6.60
N ASP A 30 -3.40 -4.15 5.76
CA ASP A 30 -2.68 -5.36 6.18
C ASP A 30 -1.19 -5.02 6.31
N LEU A 31 -0.76 -4.70 7.53
CA LEU A 31 0.59 -4.22 7.82
C LEU A 31 1.57 -5.36 8.06
N THR A 32 1.09 -6.48 8.60
CA THR A 32 1.93 -7.55 9.15
C THR A 32 1.74 -8.91 8.48
N GLY A 33 0.76 -9.05 7.58
CA GLY A 33 0.37 -10.33 7.01
C GLY A 33 -0.31 -11.28 8.01
N ASN A 34 -0.52 -10.84 9.27
CA ASN A 34 -1.15 -11.62 10.34
C ASN A 34 -2.57 -11.14 10.66
N ASP A 35 -3.05 -10.11 9.95
CA ASP A 35 -4.42 -9.66 10.09
C ASP A 35 -5.38 -10.73 9.54
N ALA A 36 -6.58 -10.82 10.10
CA ALA A 36 -7.58 -11.81 9.67
C ALA A 36 -8.08 -11.58 8.22
N VAL A 37 -7.74 -10.43 7.65
CA VAL A 37 -8.05 -10.02 6.28
C VAL A 37 -6.73 -9.67 5.62
N HIS A 38 -6.44 -10.31 4.48
CA HIS A 38 -5.19 -10.17 3.76
C HIS A 38 -5.36 -9.32 2.50
N LYS A 39 -4.38 -8.47 2.22
CA LYS A 39 -4.36 -7.63 0.99
C LYS A 39 -4.51 -8.43 -0.31
N ALA A 40 -3.98 -9.66 -0.33
CA ALA A 40 -4.03 -10.55 -1.48
C ALA A 40 -5.46 -10.94 -1.90
N GLU A 41 -6.42 -10.95 -0.96
CA GLU A 41 -7.82 -11.26 -1.23
C GLU A 41 -8.52 -10.22 -2.13
N TYR A 42 -7.92 -9.03 -2.26
CA TYR A 42 -8.50 -7.88 -2.97
C TYR A 42 -7.78 -7.57 -4.29
N THR A 43 -6.87 -8.44 -4.72
CA THR A 43 -6.16 -8.32 -6.01
C THR A 43 -6.99 -8.87 -7.16
N GLY A 44 -6.62 -8.56 -8.40
CA GLY A 44 -7.28 -9.06 -9.61
C GLY A 44 -8.57 -8.31 -10.04
N PHE A 45 -9.11 -7.44 -9.20
CA PHE A 45 -10.27 -6.58 -9.54
C PHE A 45 -10.07 -5.10 -9.17
N GLY A 46 -8.85 -4.74 -8.83
CA GLY A 46 -8.40 -3.41 -8.45
C GLY A 46 -6.99 -3.50 -7.86
N ARG A 47 -6.35 -2.35 -7.66
CA ARG A 47 -5.12 -2.29 -6.87
C ARG A 47 -5.42 -2.24 -5.38
N VAL A 48 -4.41 -2.48 -4.56
CA VAL A 48 -4.51 -2.49 -3.10
C VAL A 48 -3.39 -1.64 -2.51
N THR A 49 -3.70 -0.88 -1.46
CA THR A 49 -2.71 -0.07 -0.72
C THR A 49 -1.65 -0.97 -0.07
N GLU A 50 -0.39 -0.80 -0.47
CA GLU A 50 0.73 -1.55 0.09
C GLU A 50 1.34 -0.77 1.26
N PHE A 51 0.73 -0.89 2.45
CA PHE A 51 1.18 -0.15 3.64
C PHE A 51 2.58 -0.55 4.11
N SER A 52 2.98 -1.81 3.90
CA SER A 52 4.33 -2.28 4.26
C SER A 52 5.43 -1.51 3.52
N TYR A 53 5.13 -0.97 2.33
CA TYR A 53 6.07 -0.14 1.58
C TYR A 53 6.53 1.09 2.37
N GLY A 54 5.58 1.87 2.92
CA GLY A 54 5.85 3.09 3.68
C GLY A 54 6.59 2.79 5.00
N VAL A 55 6.23 1.70 5.67
CA VAL A 55 6.93 1.22 6.88
C VAL A 55 8.37 0.85 6.56
N SER A 56 8.59 -0.03 5.58
CA SER A 56 9.93 -0.55 5.27
C SER A 56 10.89 0.53 4.77
N ILE A 57 10.41 1.49 3.96
CA ILE A 57 11.26 2.60 3.54
C ILE A 57 11.57 3.51 4.73
N GLY A 58 10.62 3.76 5.63
CA GLY A 58 10.88 4.57 6.82
C GLY A 58 11.85 3.93 7.81
N GLU A 59 11.76 2.61 8.01
CA GLU A 59 12.78 1.86 8.76
C GLU A 59 14.18 2.07 8.19
N CYS A 60 14.32 2.11 6.86
CA CYS A 60 15.61 2.34 6.22
C CYS A 60 16.15 3.74 6.49
N PHE A 61 15.34 4.77 6.27
CA PHE A 61 15.77 6.17 6.39
C PHE A 61 15.87 6.66 7.84
N GLN A 62 15.27 5.96 8.80
CA GLN A 62 15.42 6.22 10.24
C GLN A 62 16.56 5.43 10.87
N GLY A 63 17.28 4.62 10.10
CA GLY A 63 18.44 3.85 10.57
C GLY A 63 18.10 2.54 11.29
N ASN A 64 16.82 2.13 11.28
CA ASN A 64 16.39 0.83 11.81
C ASN A 64 16.75 -0.32 10.86
N ASN A 65 16.95 -0.02 9.57
CA ASN A 65 17.39 -0.98 8.56
C ASN A 65 18.45 -0.35 7.63
N PRO A 66 19.57 -1.01 7.30
CA PRO A 66 20.56 -0.43 6.40
C PRO A 66 20.02 -0.12 4.99
N ILE A 67 20.18 1.13 4.53
CA ILE A 67 19.76 1.60 3.20
C ILE A 67 20.29 0.73 2.06
N LYS A 68 21.46 0.08 2.22
CA LYS A 68 22.03 -0.85 1.22
C LYS A 68 21.10 -2.00 0.85
N TYR A 69 20.13 -2.35 1.70
CA TYR A 69 19.18 -3.41 1.42
C TYR A 69 18.09 -2.97 0.44
N LEU A 70 17.88 -1.68 0.21
CA LEU A 70 16.92 -1.19 -0.80
C LEU A 70 17.29 -1.61 -2.24
N LYS A 71 18.45 -2.24 -2.45
CA LYS A 71 18.91 -2.76 -3.76
C LYS A 71 17.87 -3.66 -4.47
N ASN A 72 17.03 -4.35 -3.71
CA ASN A 72 16.00 -5.26 -4.20
C ASN A 72 14.61 -4.90 -3.62
N PHE A 73 14.40 -3.63 -3.28
CA PHE A 73 13.15 -3.16 -2.69
C PHE A 73 11.96 -3.42 -3.63
N GLY A 74 10.93 -4.11 -3.13
CA GLY A 74 9.81 -4.55 -3.97
C GLY A 74 9.29 -5.94 -3.56
N THR A 75 8.95 -6.76 -4.55
CA THR A 75 8.39 -8.11 -4.32
C THR A 75 9.32 -9.03 -3.54
N GLU A 76 10.65 -8.86 -3.64
CA GLU A 76 11.62 -9.63 -2.82
C GLU A 76 11.53 -9.31 -1.32
N TRP A 77 10.88 -8.21 -0.94
CA TRP A 77 10.58 -7.84 0.44
C TRP A 77 9.20 -8.36 0.90
N GLY A 78 8.51 -9.15 0.07
CA GLY A 78 7.18 -9.68 0.36
C GLY A 78 6.03 -8.73 -0.01
N PHE A 79 6.32 -7.67 -0.78
CA PHE A 79 5.28 -6.78 -1.29
C PHE A 79 4.51 -7.41 -2.44
N MET A 80 3.30 -6.91 -2.68
CA MET A 80 2.51 -7.27 -3.84
C MET A 80 3.24 -6.94 -5.16
N SER A 81 2.79 -7.57 -6.25
CA SER A 81 3.29 -7.25 -7.59
C SER A 81 3.03 -5.77 -7.92
N SER A 82 3.85 -5.19 -8.80
CA SER A 82 3.68 -3.78 -9.18
C SER A 82 2.32 -3.49 -9.84
N ASP A 83 1.69 -4.49 -10.45
CA ASP A 83 0.39 -4.33 -11.11
C ASP A 83 -0.76 -4.29 -10.10
N ASP A 84 -0.56 -4.89 -8.93
CA ASP A 84 -1.54 -4.97 -7.84
C ASP A 84 -1.37 -3.86 -6.79
N ALA A 85 -0.19 -3.23 -6.70
CA ALA A 85 0.13 -2.33 -5.60
C ALA A 85 -0.16 -0.85 -5.89
N LEU A 86 -0.75 -0.16 -4.91
CA LEU A 86 -0.67 1.29 -4.76
C LEU A 86 0.24 1.61 -3.55
N VAL A 87 1.39 2.22 -3.81
CA VAL A 87 2.41 2.51 -2.79
C VAL A 87 2.43 3.99 -2.40
N PHE A 88 2.89 4.28 -1.19
CA PHE A 88 3.05 5.62 -0.64
C PHE A 88 4.07 5.62 0.51
N VAL A 89 4.63 6.79 0.82
CA VAL A 89 5.56 6.97 1.96
C VAL A 89 4.76 7.12 3.25
N ASP A 90 3.80 8.05 3.24
CA ASP A 90 2.77 8.26 4.25
C ASP A 90 1.42 8.49 3.57
N ASN A 91 0.34 8.50 4.36
CA ASN A 91 -0.98 8.90 3.90
C ASN A 91 -1.64 9.85 4.93
N HIS A 92 -2.84 10.31 4.64
CA HIS A 92 -3.55 11.27 5.47
C HIS A 92 -3.83 10.78 6.91
N ASP A 93 -3.84 9.46 7.13
CA ASP A 93 -3.99 8.84 8.45
C ASP A 93 -2.64 8.68 9.16
N THR A 94 -1.67 8.03 8.50
CA THR A 94 -0.37 7.70 9.09
C THR A 94 0.48 8.94 9.36
N GLN A 95 0.33 10.00 8.56
CA GLN A 95 0.98 11.28 8.81
C GLN A 95 0.50 11.95 10.12
N ARG A 96 -0.77 11.72 10.51
CA ARG A 96 -1.34 12.30 11.75
C ARG A 96 -1.01 11.45 12.96
N THR A 97 -1.23 10.14 12.86
CA THR A 97 -1.07 9.19 13.97
C THR A 97 0.39 8.92 14.31
N GLY A 98 1.30 9.04 13.34
CA GLY A 98 2.74 9.02 13.58
C GLY A 98 3.27 7.66 14.03
N GLY A 99 3.09 6.63 13.19
CA GLY A 99 3.75 5.34 13.42
C GLY A 99 5.27 5.50 13.49
N SER A 100 5.94 4.79 14.41
CA SER A 100 7.38 4.96 14.69
C SER A 100 8.28 4.83 13.46
N SER A 101 7.84 4.02 12.49
CA SER A 101 8.56 3.70 11.26
C SER A 101 8.03 4.47 10.02
N ILE A 102 7.11 5.41 10.18
CA ILE A 102 6.56 6.20 9.06
C ILE A 102 7.32 7.52 8.94
N LEU A 103 7.83 7.81 7.75
CA LEU A 103 8.44 9.10 7.44
C LEU A 103 7.35 10.14 7.23
N THR A 104 7.37 11.20 8.02
CA THR A 104 6.42 12.31 7.92
C THR A 104 7.17 13.64 7.93
N TYR A 105 6.48 14.72 7.58
CA TYR A 105 7.03 16.08 7.69
C TYR A 105 7.45 16.48 9.12
N LYS A 106 6.97 15.75 10.15
CA LYS A 106 7.31 16.02 11.55
C LYS A 106 8.71 15.49 11.92
N ASN A 107 9.26 14.59 11.12
CA ASN A 107 10.63 14.13 11.29
C ASN A 107 11.58 15.22 10.77
N SER A 108 12.45 15.72 11.65
CA SER A 108 13.54 16.62 11.25
C SER A 108 14.52 15.91 10.32
N LYS A 109 15.46 16.64 9.73
CA LYS A 109 16.40 16.11 8.74
C LYS A 109 17.17 14.90 9.31
N LEU A 110 16.85 13.70 8.81
CA LEU A 110 17.46 12.43 9.24
C LEU A 110 18.81 12.16 8.56
N TYR A 111 19.19 12.96 7.55
CA TYR A 111 20.39 12.80 6.72
C TYR A 111 20.98 14.14 6.26
#